data_AF-A0A963W4B7-F1
#
_entry.id   AF-A0A963W4B7-F1
#
_cell.length_a   1.000
_cell.length_b   1.000
_cell.length_c   1.000
_cell.angle_alpha   90.00
_cell.angle_beta   90.00
_cell.angle_gamma   90.00
#
_symmetry.space_group_name_H-M   'P 1'
#
loop_
_entity.id
_entity.type
_entity.pdbx_description
1 polymer ?
#
loop_
_entity_poly.entity_id
_entity_poly.type
_entity_poly.pdbx_seq_one_letter_code
_entity_poly.pdbx_strand_id
1 'polypeptide(L)'
;MPKPYTPYIPKDIGEIMDLLGDMMLSAPRFIDDSGYFPEQNLDTEFFALNEGLKLIRKRVGEKDYSALIELTKRMRAHFEADPEDKTEDGIKGRNCIMDMEEILKAAAQRKRR
;
A
#
# COMPACT_ATOMS: atom_id res chain seq x y z
N MET A 1 -8.96 -28.08 -8.20
CA MET A 1 -7.82 -27.14 -8.17
C MET A 1 -8.20 -26.01 -7.23
N PRO A 2 -7.35 -25.61 -6.26
CA PRO A 2 -7.61 -24.41 -5.48
C PRO A 2 -7.69 -23.21 -6.45
N LYS A 3 -8.62 -22.30 -6.18
CA LYS A 3 -8.81 -21.10 -7.00
C LYS A 3 -7.59 -20.20 -6.77
N PRO A 4 -6.91 -19.71 -7.82
CA PRO A 4 -5.78 -18.81 -7.65
C PRO A 4 -6.23 -17.56 -6.88
N TYR A 5 -5.41 -17.11 -5.92
CA TYR A 5 -5.70 -15.90 -5.16
C TYR A 5 -5.76 -14.71 -6.10
N THR A 6 -6.82 -13.92 -5.96
CA THR A 6 -7.00 -12.68 -6.70
C THR A 6 -7.02 -11.57 -5.66
N PRO A 7 -5.97 -10.73 -5.60
CA PRO A 7 -5.92 -9.63 -4.64
C PRO A 7 -7.14 -8.73 -4.80
N TYR A 8 -7.74 -8.32 -3.68
CA TYR A 8 -8.82 -7.35 -3.72
C TYR A 8 -8.25 -5.98 -4.09
N ILE A 9 -8.83 -5.34 -5.11
CA ILE A 9 -8.40 -4.00 -5.54
C ILE A 9 -9.24 -2.96 -4.80
N PRO A 10 -8.64 -2.11 -3.95
CA PRO A 10 -9.37 -1.07 -3.24
C PRO A 10 -9.88 0.00 -4.22
N LYS A 11 -11.14 0.41 -4.04
CA LYS A 11 -11.89 1.19 -5.04
C LYS A 11 -11.97 2.67 -4.72
N ASP A 12 -11.68 3.05 -3.47
CA ASP A 12 -11.70 4.43 -3.05
C ASP A 12 -10.60 4.76 -2.02
N ILE A 13 -10.51 6.04 -1.64
CA ILE A 13 -9.49 6.52 -0.70
C ILE A 13 -9.60 5.83 0.66
N GLY A 14 -10.81 5.52 1.15
CA GLY A 14 -10.99 4.84 2.43
C GLY A 14 -10.46 3.41 2.38
N GLU A 15 -10.82 2.66 1.34
CA GLU A 15 -10.31 1.29 1.16
C GLU A 15 -8.77 1.27 0.95
N ILE A 16 -8.20 2.30 0.31
CA ILE A 16 -6.73 2.42 0.20
C ILE A 16 -6.09 2.73 1.55
N MET A 17 -6.72 3.57 2.38
CA MET A 17 -6.26 3.82 3.75
C MET A 17 -6.30 2.55 4.60
N ASP A 18 -7.36 1.75 4.46
CA ASP A 18 -7.47 0.45 5.16
C ASP A 18 -6.37 -0.52 4.71
N LEU A 19 -6.11 -0.61 3.40
CA LEU A 19 -5.01 -1.41 2.85
C LEU A 19 -3.64 -0.94 3.37
N LEU A 20 -3.39 0.37 3.39
CA LEU A 20 -2.14 0.92 3.93
C LEU A 20 -1.97 0.61 5.43
N GLY A 21 -3.06 0.61 6.19
CA GLY A 21 -3.07 0.19 7.59
C GLY A 21 -2.72 -1.28 7.77
N ASP A 22 -3.25 -2.16 6.92
CA ASP A 22 -2.87 -3.58 6.91
C ASP A 22 -1.39 -3.78 6.56
N MET A 23 -0.94 -3.12 5.48
CA MET A 23 0.47 -3.16 5.05
C MET A 23 1.43 -2.68 6.14
N MET A 24 1.03 -1.69 6.96
CA MET A 24 1.83 -1.21 8.11
C MET A 24 2.05 -2.32 9.15
N LEU A 25 1.03 -3.14 9.41
CA LEU A 25 1.05 -4.23 10.38
C LEU A 25 1.79 -5.47 9.85
N SER A 26 1.65 -5.76 8.56
CA SER A 26 2.24 -6.94 7.92
C SER A 26 3.69 -6.74 7.45
N ALA A 27 4.14 -5.49 7.32
CA ALA A 27 5.49 -5.17 6.87
C ALA A 27 6.57 -5.70 7.85
N PRO A 28 7.77 -6.03 7.34
CA PRO A 28 8.17 -6.04 5.92
C PRO A 28 7.87 -7.37 5.21
N ARG A 29 7.34 -8.38 5.93
CA ARG A 29 7.24 -9.75 5.44
C ARG A 29 6.01 -10.03 4.57
N PHE A 30 4.89 -9.37 4.84
CA PHE A 30 3.61 -9.56 4.12
C PHE A 30 3.15 -11.03 4.08
N ILE A 31 3.38 -11.77 5.16
CA ILE A 31 2.99 -13.17 5.28
C ILE A 31 1.68 -13.25 6.07
N ASP A 32 0.70 -13.96 5.52
CA ASP A 32 -0.49 -14.33 6.27
C ASP A 32 -0.24 -15.56 7.15
N ASP A 33 0.11 -15.32 8.41
CA ASP A 33 0.31 -16.39 9.41
C ASP A 33 -1.02 -17.07 9.83
N SER A 34 -2.18 -16.53 9.44
CA SER A 34 -3.50 -17.09 9.78
C SER A 34 -3.98 -18.17 8.80
N GLY A 35 -3.42 -18.22 7.59
CA GLY A 35 -3.75 -19.18 6.54
C GLY A 35 -5.05 -18.89 5.77
N TYR A 36 -5.68 -17.72 5.97
CA TYR A 36 -6.86 -17.28 5.22
C TYR A 36 -6.51 -16.82 3.79
N PHE A 37 -5.32 -16.25 3.60
CA PHE A 37 -4.78 -15.71 2.37
C PHE A 37 -3.34 -16.22 2.14
N PRO A 38 -3.15 -17.53 1.91
CA PRO A 38 -1.83 -18.14 1.84
C PRO A 38 -0.96 -17.69 0.65
N GLU A 39 -1.56 -17.00 -0.33
CA GLU A 39 -0.84 -16.42 -1.48
C GLU A 39 -0.56 -14.92 -1.29
N GLN A 40 -0.95 -14.33 -0.15
CA GLN A 40 -0.62 -12.95 0.21
C GLN A 40 0.89 -12.82 0.39
N ASN A 41 1.48 -11.86 -0.32
CA ASN A 41 2.89 -11.53 -0.27
C ASN A 41 3.11 -10.09 -0.75
N LEU A 42 4.37 -9.66 -0.73
CA LEU A 42 4.77 -8.31 -1.16
C LEU A 42 4.28 -7.99 -2.58
N ASP A 43 4.35 -8.91 -3.55
CA ASP A 43 3.89 -8.64 -4.91
C ASP A 43 2.37 -8.42 -4.99
N THR A 44 1.59 -9.23 -4.26
CA THR A 44 0.12 -9.12 -4.29
C THR A 44 -0.37 -7.84 -3.62
N GLU A 45 0.24 -7.44 -2.51
CA GLU A 45 -0.08 -6.22 -1.78
C GLU A 45 0.23 -4.97 -2.61
N PHE A 46 1.43 -4.93 -3.19
CA PHE A 46 1.82 -3.81 -4.05
C PHE A 46 1.05 -3.78 -5.37
N PHE A 47 0.61 -4.93 -5.88
CA PHE A 47 -0.31 -4.97 -7.01
C PHE A 47 -1.66 -4.33 -6.64
N ALA A 48 -2.27 -4.74 -5.52
CA ALA A 48 -3.52 -4.19 -5.04
C ALA A 48 -3.44 -2.66 -4.83
N LEU A 49 -2.37 -2.20 -4.16
CA LEU A 49 -2.14 -0.78 -3.92
C LEU A 49 -2.01 0.01 -5.23
N ASN A 50 -1.19 -0.45 -6.18
CA ASN A 50 -0.97 0.26 -7.44
C ASN A 50 -2.24 0.34 -8.30
N GLU A 51 -3.00 -0.75 -8.40
CA GLU A 51 -4.28 -0.75 -9.12
C GLU A 51 -5.31 0.15 -8.43
N GLY A 52 -5.39 0.13 -7.10
CA GLY A 52 -6.26 1.03 -6.35
C GLY A 52 -5.94 2.50 -6.57
N LEU A 53 -4.65 2.86 -6.51
CA LEU A 53 -4.19 4.23 -6.80
C LEU A 53 -4.58 4.69 -8.20
N LYS A 54 -4.52 3.80 -9.21
CA LYS A 54 -4.99 4.13 -10.58
C LYS A 54 -6.47 4.48 -10.59
N LEU A 55 -7.31 3.76 -9.85
CA LEU A 55 -8.75 4.01 -9.79
C LEU A 55 -9.08 5.38 -9.18
N ILE A 56 -8.31 5.81 -8.18
CA ILE A 56 -8.51 7.11 -7.52
C ILE A 56 -7.73 8.27 -8.14
N ARG A 57 -6.94 8.04 -9.19
CA ARG A 57 -6.08 9.07 -9.84
C ARG A 57 -6.81 10.37 -10.12
N LYS A 58 -7.98 10.30 -10.76
CA LYS A 58 -8.80 11.48 -11.08
C LYS A 58 -9.27 12.22 -9.81
N ARG A 59 -9.50 11.48 -8.72
CA ARG A 59 -10.00 12.01 -7.44
C ARG A 59 -8.91 12.73 -6.67
N VAL A 60 -7.67 12.23 -6.66
CA VAL A 60 -6.56 12.86 -5.93
C VAL A 60 -5.87 13.97 -6.72
N GLY A 61 -5.87 13.85 -8.06
CA GLY A 61 -5.19 14.76 -8.98
C GLY A 61 -3.79 14.27 -9.36
N GLU A 62 -3.30 14.68 -10.53
CA GLU A 62 -2.06 14.16 -11.13
C GLU A 62 -0.81 14.37 -10.27
N LYS A 63 -0.71 15.51 -9.59
CA LYS A 63 0.42 15.83 -8.71
C LYS A 63 0.49 14.82 -7.55
N ASP A 64 -0.62 14.64 -6.85
CA ASP A 64 -0.69 13.76 -5.68
C ASP A 64 -0.60 12.30 -6.10
N TYR A 65 -1.21 11.92 -7.23
CA TYR A 65 -1.05 10.59 -7.80
C TYR A 65 0.42 10.25 -8.11
N SER A 66 1.14 11.18 -8.74
CA SER A 66 2.56 10.97 -9.05
C SER A 66 3.39 10.81 -7.76
N ALA A 67 3.11 11.62 -6.74
CA ALA A 67 3.77 11.49 -5.43
C ALA A 67 3.48 10.14 -4.76
N LEU A 68 2.22 9.68 -4.80
CA LEU A 68 1.82 8.37 -4.25
C LEU A 68 2.55 7.22 -4.97
N ILE A 69 2.66 7.26 -6.30
CA ILE A 69 3.39 6.22 -7.06
C ILE A 69 4.88 6.22 -6.72
N GLU A 70 5.52 7.37 -6.57
CA GLU A 70 6.93 7.44 -6.16
C GLU A 70 7.14 6.92 -4.73
N LEU A 71 6.22 7.23 -3.80
CA LEU A 71 6.25 6.67 -2.44
C LEU A 71 6.06 5.15 -2.47
N THR A 72 5.15 4.62 -3.29
CA THR A 72 4.97 3.16 -3.44
C THR A 72 6.25 2.49 -3.94
N LYS A 73 6.97 3.08 -4.90
CA LYS A 73 8.26 2.52 -5.37
C LYS A 73 9.33 2.50 -4.26
N ARG A 74 9.46 3.60 -3.51
CA ARG A 74 10.42 3.69 -2.40
C ARG A 74 10.09 2.72 -1.28
N MET A 75 8.81 2.67 -0.90
CA MET A 75 8.27 1.75 0.08
C MET A 75 8.62 0.30 -0.27
N ARG A 76 8.38 -0.10 -1.52
CA ARG A 76 8.74 -1.43 -2.03
C ARG A 76 10.22 -1.72 -1.86
N ALA A 77 11.07 -0.82 -2.35
CA ALA A 77 12.52 -0.99 -2.28
C ALA A 77 13.03 -1.12 -0.84
N HIS A 78 12.44 -0.38 0.10
CA HIS A 78 12.78 -0.49 1.52
C HIS A 78 12.41 -1.85 2.12
N PHE A 79 11.22 -2.38 1.81
CA PHE A 79 10.82 -3.70 2.30
C PHE A 79 11.59 -4.85 1.64
N GLU A 80 11.90 -4.73 0.35
CA GLU A 80 12.76 -5.70 -0.35
C GLU A 80 14.20 -5.71 0.19
N ALA A 81 14.70 -4.56 0.65
CA ALA A 81 16.03 -4.45 1.26
C ALA A 81 16.11 -5.04 2.68
N ASP A 82 14.97 -5.20 3.36
CA ASP A 82 14.91 -5.67 4.74
C ASP A 82 13.83 -6.73 4.99
N PRO A 83 13.91 -7.89 4.31
CA PRO A 83 12.89 -8.93 4.39
C PRO A 83 12.78 -9.58 5.79
N GLU A 84 13.80 -9.41 6.65
CA GLU A 84 13.83 -9.99 8.00
C GLU A 84 13.63 -8.95 9.12
N ASP A 85 13.34 -7.68 8.78
CA ASP A 85 13.18 -6.55 9.72
C ASP A 85 14.39 -6.40 10.68
N LYS A 86 15.60 -6.53 10.13
CA LYS A 86 16.87 -6.47 10.86
C LYS A 86 17.63 -5.16 10.65
N THR A 87 17.17 -4.31 9.75
CA THR A 87 17.79 -3.02 9.43
C THR A 87 16.81 -1.87 9.71
N GLU A 88 17.22 -0.64 9.41
CA GLU A 88 16.32 0.51 9.50
C GLU A 88 15.43 0.67 8.25
N ASP A 89 15.64 -0.13 7.20
CA ASP A 89 14.85 -0.01 5.97
C ASP A 89 13.38 -0.42 6.19
N GLY A 90 13.08 -1.39 7.07
CA GLY A 90 11.71 -1.65 7.51
C GLY A 90 11.01 -0.43 8.10
N ILE A 91 11.72 0.44 8.83
CA ILE A 91 11.19 1.70 9.36
C ILE A 91 10.97 2.72 8.24
N LYS A 92 11.91 2.84 7.29
CA LYS A 92 11.78 3.76 6.15
C LYS A 92 10.60 3.40 5.25
N GLY A 93 10.35 2.10 5.05
CA GLY A 93 9.17 1.63 4.33
C GLY A 93 7.86 2.03 5.04
N ARG A 94 7.80 1.86 6.37
CA ARG A 94 6.65 2.31 7.19
C ARG A 94 6.47 3.83 7.18
N ASN A 95 7.54 4.60 7.15
CA ASN A 95 7.45 6.06 6.99
C ASN A 95 6.83 6.44 5.63
N CYS A 96 7.13 5.70 4.56
CA CYS A 96 6.48 5.93 3.26
C CYS A 96 4.96 5.71 3.35
N ILE A 97 4.48 4.73 4.13
CA ILE A 97 3.05 4.52 4.37
C ILE A 97 2.42 5.76 5.01
N MET A 98 3.06 6.29 6.06
CA MET A 98 2.58 7.51 6.73
C MET A 98 2.50 8.71 5.76
N ASP A 99 3.52 8.92 4.94
CA ASP A 99 3.53 9.99 3.94
C ASP A 99 2.38 9.83 2.93
N MET A 100 2.10 8.59 2.50
CA MET A 100 0.97 8.30 1.61
C MET A 100 -0.37 8.62 2.28
N GLU A 101 -0.55 8.24 3.55
CA GLU A 101 -1.76 8.56 4.31
C GLU A 101 -1.99 10.07 4.41
N GLU A 102 -0.96 10.87 4.62
CA GLU A 102 -1.07 12.33 4.70
C GLU A 102 -1.60 12.92 3.39
N ILE A 103 -1.07 12.49 2.26
CA ILE A 103 -1.53 12.90 0.93
C ILE A 103 -3.00 12.53 0.74
N LEU A 104 -3.37 11.29 1.08
CA LEU A 104 -4.73 10.78 0.93
C LEU A 104 -5.74 11.52 1.83
N LYS A 105 -5.36 11.80 3.09
CA LYS A 105 -6.15 12.60 4.03
C LYS A 105 -6.38 14.02 3.49
N ALA A 106 -5.32 14.68 3.00
CA ALA A 106 -5.43 16.00 2.40
C ALA A 106 -6.33 16.00 1.16
N ALA A 107 -6.20 15.01 0.28
CA ALA A 107 -7.06 14.85 -0.89
C ALA A 107 -8.54 14.63 -0.52
N ALA A 108 -8.81 13.81 0.50
CA ALA A 108 -10.17 13.58 0.98
C ALA A 108 -10.81 14.84 1.57
N GLN A 109 -10.03 15.66 2.29
CA GLN A 109 -10.50 16.93 2.86
C GLN A 109 -10.78 17.99 1.80
N ARG A 110 -9.98 18.09 0.73
CA ARG A 110 -10.20 19.03 -0.38
C ARG A 110 -11.58 18.87 -1.03
N LYS A 111 -12.13 17.66 -1.06
CA LYS A 111 -13.46 17.36 -1.62
C LYS A 111 -14.62 17.80 -0.70
N ARG A 112 -14.40 17.94 0.60
CA ARG A 112 -15.45 18.35 1.56
C ARG A 112 -15.73 19.86 1.51
N ARG A 113 -14.84 20.63 0.88
CA ARG A 113 -14.97 22.08 0.66
C ARG A 113 -15.56 22.34 -0.71
#